data_AF-A0A142VB51-F1
#
_entry.id   AF-A0A142VB51-F1
#
_cell.length_a   1.000
_cell.length_b   1.000
_cell.length_c   1.000
_cell.angle_alpha   90.00
_cell.angle_beta   90.00
_cell.angle_gamma   90.00
#
_symmetry.space_group_name_H-M   'P 1'
#
loop_
_entity.id
_entity.type
_entity.pdbx_description
1 polymer ?
#
loop_
_entity_poly.entity_id
_entity_poly.type
_entity_poly.pdbx_seq_one_letter_code
_entity_poly.pdbx_strand_id
1 'polypeptide(L)' 'MGVAIEYQKIMTEIVYVNLPGPEEPMPGMTGGELLHGFLAELNRAVSPESRAYVASLAAKWNIHYRNVPSR' A
#
# COMPACT_ATOMS: atom_id res chain seq x y z
N MET A 1 -15.18 -34.32 13.24
CA MET A 1 -15.96 -34.47 11.99
C MET A 1 -15.70 -33.22 11.17
N GLY A 2 -14.78 -33.28 10.20
CA GLY A 2 -14.41 -32.14 9.35
C GLY A 2 -15.31 -32.06 8.12
N VAL A 3 -15.59 -30.86 7.63
CA VAL A 3 -16.44 -30.62 6.44
C VAL A 3 -15.79 -31.16 5.15
N ALA A 4 -16.61 -31.54 4.17
CA ALA A 4 -16.24 -32.36 3.02
C ALA A 4 -15.46 -31.65 1.90
N ILE A 5 -15.51 -30.31 1.82
CA ILE A 5 -14.66 -29.49 0.92
C ILE A 5 -14.45 -28.15 1.62
N GLU A 6 -13.20 -27.69 1.73
CA GLU A 6 -12.87 -26.29 2.08
C GLU A 6 -12.19 -25.65 0.86
N TYR A 7 -12.85 -24.65 0.27
CA TYR A 7 -12.35 -23.95 -0.91
C TYR A 7 -11.44 -22.78 -0.48
N GLN A 8 -10.17 -22.82 -0.85
CA GLN A 8 -9.21 -21.74 -0.59
C GLN A 8 -8.66 -21.19 -1.91
N LYS A 9 -9.17 -20.04 -2.35
CA LYS A 9 -8.60 -19.30 -3.50
C LYS A 9 -7.55 -18.32 -2.99
N ILE A 10 -6.31 -18.77 -2.84
CA ILE A 10 -5.19 -17.90 -2.47
C ILE A 10 -4.71 -17.16 -3.73
N MET A 11 -5.27 -15.97 -3.99
CA MET A 11 -4.70 -15.01 -4.94
C MET A 11 -3.96 -13.93 -4.15
N THR A 12 -2.97 -14.31 -3.33
CA THR A 12 -2.30 -13.35 -2.44
C THR A 12 -1.03 -12.82 -3.07
N GLU A 13 -1.18 -12.04 -4.14
CA GLU A 13 -0.11 -11.11 -4.49
C GLU A 13 -0.02 -10.07 -3.38
N ILE A 14 1.18 -9.88 -2.86
CA ILE A 14 1.47 -8.87 -1.84
C ILE A 14 2.08 -7.68 -2.57
N VAL A 15 1.45 -6.52 -2.47
CA VAL A 15 2.00 -5.29 -3.05
C VAL A 15 2.67 -4.50 -1.95
N TYR A 16 3.95 -4.18 -2.14
CA TYR A 16 4.70 -3.33 -1.22
C TYR A 16 4.81 -1.91 -1.75
N VAL A 17 4.36 -0.94 -0.96
CA VAL A 17 4.68 0.48 -1.18
C VAL A 17 5.91 0.80 -0.32
N ASN A 18 7.05 1.00 -0.97
CA ASN A 18 8.28 1.34 -0.26
C ASN A 18 8.21 2.80 0.25
N LEU A 19 8.72 3.09 1.43
CA LEU A 19 8.75 4.43 2.01
C LEU A 19 10.20 4.84 2.33
N PRO A 20 10.57 6.12 2.13
CA PRO A 20 9.72 7.21 1.63
C PRO A 20 9.47 7.11 0.11
N GLY A 21 8.34 7.64 -0.34
CA GLY A 21 8.11 7.95 -1.75
C GLY A 21 8.50 9.39 -2.07
N PRO A 22 8.47 9.81 -3.34
CA PRO A 22 8.66 11.19 -3.73
C PRO A 22 7.71 12.15 -2.96
N GLU A 23 8.22 13.32 -2.57
CA GLU A 23 7.44 14.30 -1.80
C GLU A 23 6.62 15.23 -2.69
N GLU A 24 7.15 15.58 -3.87
CA GLU A 24 6.49 16.47 -4.83
C GLU A 24 6.67 15.93 -6.26
N PRO A 25 5.70 16.15 -7.17
CA PRO A 25 5.84 15.79 -8.57
C PRO A 25 6.90 16.65 -9.25
N MET A 26 7.89 16.02 -9.91
CA MET A 26 8.97 16.73 -10.63
C MET A 26 8.91 16.48 -12.15
N PRO A 27 9.38 17.43 -12.97
CA PRO A 27 9.57 17.20 -14.41
C PRO A 27 10.44 15.97 -14.67
N GLY A 28 9.99 15.12 -15.60
CA GLY A 28 10.71 13.90 -15.98
C GLY A 28 10.37 12.65 -15.16
N MET A 29 9.51 12.76 -14.14
CA MET A 29 8.98 11.56 -13.45
C MET A 29 8.11 10.72 -14.37
N THR A 30 8.26 9.41 -14.24
CA THR A 30 7.37 8.39 -14.81
C THR A 30 6.02 8.39 -14.07
N GLY A 31 4.98 7.85 -14.72
CA GLY A 31 3.68 7.65 -14.07
C GLY A 31 3.76 6.78 -12.81
N GLY A 32 4.71 5.83 -12.76
CA GLY A 32 4.96 5.00 -11.58
C GLY A 32 5.51 5.78 -10.40
N GLU A 33 6.42 6.72 -10.64
CA GLU A 33 6.98 7.59 -9.59
C GLU A 33 5.92 8.56 -9.05
N LEU A 34 5.07 9.09 -9.92
CA LEU A 34 3.92 9.92 -9.51
C LEU A 34 2.94 9.12 -8.63
N LEU A 35 2.59 7.91 -9.06
CA LEU A 35 1.73 7.02 -8.27
C LEU A 35 2.37 6.65 -6.93
N HIS A 36 3.69 6.43 -6.90
CA HIS A 36 4.41 6.12 -5.67
C HIS A 36 4.37 7.29 -4.68
N GLY A 37 4.59 8.53 -5.13
CA GLY A 37 4.46 9.73 -4.30
C GLY A 37 3.05 9.88 -3.72
N PHE A 38 2.02 9.73 -4.56
CA PHE A 38 0.62 9.75 -4.15
C PHE A 38 0.30 8.71 -3.07
N LEU A 39 0.71 7.45 -3.27
CA LEU A 39 0.49 6.37 -2.28
C LEU A 39 1.25 6.63 -0.97
N ALA A 40 2.48 7.15 -1.05
CA ALA A 40 3.26 7.50 0.14
C ALA A 40 2.61 8.66 0.94
N GLU A 41 1.95 9.60 0.26
CA GLU A 41 1.21 10.69 0.90
C GLU A 41 -0.06 10.20 1.61
N LEU A 42 -0.80 9.25 1.03
CA LEU A 42 -1.96 8.65 1.70
C LEU A 42 -1.61 8.02 3.05
N ASN A 43 -0.44 7.38 3.16
CA ASN A 43 0.04 6.82 4.43
C ASN A 43 0.42 7.91 5.46
N ARG A 44 0.76 9.11 4.99
CA ARG A 44 1.10 10.29 5.81
C ARG A 44 -0.10 11.18 6.14
N ALA A 45 -1.32 10.74 5.84
CA ALA A 45 -2.54 11.51 6.11
C ALA A 45 -2.58 12.04 7.56
N VAL A 46 -2.85 13.34 7.70
CA VAL A 46 -2.80 14.07 8.98
C VAL A 46 -3.95 13.66 9.90
N SER A 47 -5.14 13.42 9.34
CA SER A 47 -6.31 12.96 10.09
C SER A 47 -6.17 11.48 10.48
N PRO A 48 -6.36 11.13 11.77
CA PRO A 48 -6.42 9.74 12.21
C PRO A 48 -7.50 8.92 11.50
N GLU A 49 -8.64 9.53 11.17
CA GLU A 49 -9.76 8.88 10.48
C GLU A 49 -9.38 8.49 9.05
N SER A 50 -8.76 9.43 8.31
CA SER A 50 -8.28 9.16 6.95
C SER A 50 -7.22 8.06 6.94
N ARG A 51 -6.32 8.06 7.92
CA ARG A 51 -5.30 7.01 8.06
C ARG A 51 -5.92 5.64 8.35
N ALA A 52 -6.93 5.58 9.23
CA ALA A 52 -7.65 4.35 9.52
C ALA A 52 -8.39 3.81 8.28
N TYR A 53 -9.01 4.70 7.51
CA TYR A 53 -9.66 4.34 6.25
C TYR A 53 -8.65 3.77 5.24
N VAL A 54 -7.51 4.45 5.02
CA VAL A 54 -6.44 3.98 4.12
C VAL A 54 -5.88 2.63 4.59
N ALA A 55 -5.66 2.45 5.89
CA ALA A 55 -5.21 1.18 6.45
C ALA A 55 -6.22 0.04 6.22
N SER A 56 -7.53 0.33 6.34
CA SER A 56 -8.58 -0.65 6.06
C SER A 56 -8.59 -1.09 4.58
N LEU A 57 -8.36 -0.14 3.66
CA LEU A 57 -8.25 -0.45 2.24
C LEU A 57 -6.99 -1.27 1.97
N ALA A 58 -5.85 -0.87 2.53
CA ALA A 58 -4.58 -1.57 2.36
C ALA A 58 -4.69 -3.04 2.81
N ALA A 59 -5.30 -3.30 3.97
CA ALA A 59 -5.56 -4.65 4.46
C ALA A 59 -6.48 -5.46 3.53
N LYS A 60 -7.56 -4.84 3.03
CA LYS A 60 -8.50 -5.48 2.10
C LYS A 60 -7.84 -5.90 0.78
N TRP A 61 -6.89 -5.11 0.29
CA TRP A 61 -6.22 -5.32 -1.00
C TRP A 61 -4.83 -5.96 -0.87
N ASN A 62 -4.43 -6.39 0.33
CA ASN A 62 -3.11 -6.98 0.60
C ASN A 62 -1.93 -6.06 0.20
N ILE A 63 -2.09 -4.76 0.44
CA ILE A 63 -1.08 -3.72 0.22
C ILE A 63 -0.39 -3.41 1.55
N HIS A 64 0.94 -3.36 1.53
CA HIS A 64 1.75 -3.14 2.73
C HIS A 64 2.73 -1.98 2.51
N TYR A 65 2.67 -0.98 3.38
CA TYR A 65 3.67 0.08 3.42
C TYR A 65 4.92 -0.43 4.15
N ARG A 66 6.09 -0.29 3.53
CA ARG A 66 7.37 -0.78 4.08
C ARG A 66 8.40 0.33 4.10
N ASN A 67 8.93 0.64 5.28
CA ASN A 67 10.09 1.51 5.40
C ASN A 67 11.31 0.80 4.81
N VAL A 68 11.88 1.35 3.73
CA VAL A 68 13.13 0.85 3.19
C VAL A 68 14.28 1.60 3.86
N PRO A 69 15.26 0.90 4.46
CA PRO A 69 16.40 1.57 5.07
C PRO A 69 17.22 2.26 3.98
N SER A 70 17.56 3.53 4.19
CA SER A 70 18.53 4.27 3.39
C SER A 70 19.88 3.55 3.51
N ARG A 71 20.37 2.97 2.41
CA ARG A 71 21.73 2.45 2.31
C ARG A 71 22.67 3.54 1.83
#